data_AF-A0A6L4ZR03-F1
#
_entry.id   AF-A0A6L4ZR03-F1
#
_cell.length_a   1.000
_cell.length_b   1.000
_cell.length_c   1.000
_cell.angle_alpha   90.00
_cell.angle_beta   90.00
_cell.angle_gamma   90.00
#
_symmetry.space_group_name_H-M   'P 1'
#
loop_
_entity.id
_entity.type
_entity.pdbx_description
1 polymer ?
#
loop_
_entity_poly.entity_id
_entity_poly.type
_entity_poly.pdbx_seq_one_letter_code
_entity_poly.pdbx_strand_id
1 'polypeptide(L)'
;MTIEASAPTRIDLAGGTVDIWPLYLFHPGAQTLNVAINLTANCKIIPRNDNIVSIESKDTNTFVKTSLDKLKETSELELLVRIIDFFQPKTGLTLITECNAPVGSGLGGSSTLDIAVCGALNHFTR
;
A
#
# COMPACT_ATOMS: atom_id res chain seq x y z
N MET A 1 19.84 -8.19 0.18
CA MET A 1 18.89 -8.36 1.30
C MET A 1 17.50 -8.15 0.75
N THR A 2 16.54 -8.99 1.09
CA THR A 2 15.13 -8.82 0.70
C THR A 2 14.35 -8.30 1.90
N ILE A 3 13.43 -7.37 1.68
CA ILE A 3 12.58 -6.80 2.73
C ILE A 3 11.16 -7.28 2.48
N GLU A 4 10.51 -7.83 3.50
CA GLU A 4 9.13 -8.30 3.43
C GLU A 4 8.32 -7.64 4.53
N ALA A 5 7.11 -7.21 4.21
CA ALA A 5 6.18 -6.60 5.13
C ALA A 5 4.76 -7.03 4.79
N SER A 6 3.90 -7.08 5.80
CA SER A 6 2.47 -7.34 5.61
C SER A 6 1.64 -6.54 6.59
N ALA A 7 0.38 -6.33 6.24
CA ALA A 7 -0.61 -5.71 7.10
C ALA A 7 -1.94 -6.47 6.98
N PRO A 8 -2.69 -6.66 8.09
CA PRO A 8 -4.00 -7.28 8.04
C PRO A 8 -5.06 -6.27 7.59
N THR A 9 -5.97 -6.74 6.74
CA THR A 9 -7.22 -6.02 6.43
C THR A 9 -8.16 -6.04 7.62
N ARG A 10 -9.27 -5.30 7.54
CA ARG A 10 -10.20 -5.13 8.65
C ARG A 10 -11.66 -5.34 8.27
N ILE A 11 -12.47 -5.62 9.28
CA ILE A 11 -13.95 -5.52 9.23
C ILE A 11 -14.37 -4.43 10.20
N ASP A 12 -15.30 -3.58 9.77
CA ASP A 12 -15.94 -2.60 10.65
C ASP A 12 -17.16 -3.23 11.33
N LEU A 13 -17.13 -3.28 12.66
CA LEU A 13 -18.20 -3.82 13.49
C LEU A 13 -19.25 -2.75 13.81
N ALA A 14 -18.81 -1.49 13.98
CA ALA A 14 -19.69 -0.36 14.23
C ALA A 14 -19.04 0.96 13.77
N GLY A 15 -19.88 1.91 13.35
CA GLY A 15 -19.46 3.29 13.07
C GLY A 15 -18.63 3.48 11.79
N GLY A 16 -18.43 2.47 10.94
CA GLY A 16 -17.45 2.50 9.84
C GLY A 16 -17.61 3.58 8.75
N THR A 17 -18.65 4.41 8.78
CA THR A 17 -18.79 5.57 7.86
C THR A 17 -18.48 6.90 8.54
N VAL A 18 -18.55 6.97 9.88
CA VAL A 18 -18.40 8.24 10.58
C VAL A 18 -16.95 8.74 10.59
N ASP A 19 -15.96 7.88 10.30
CA ASP A 19 -14.56 8.22 10.14
C ASP A 19 -14.24 9.03 8.86
N ILE A 20 -15.17 9.11 7.91
CA ILE A 20 -15.02 9.94 6.71
C ILE A 20 -15.11 11.42 7.09
N TRP A 21 -14.12 12.21 6.67
CA TRP A 21 -14.16 13.66 6.82
C TRP A 21 -15.29 14.29 5.96
N PRO A 22 -16.08 15.26 6.47
CA PRO A 22 -16.11 15.80 7.84
C PRO A 22 -17.19 15.16 8.74
N LEU A 23 -17.70 13.97 8.42
CA LEU A 23 -18.92 13.41 9.04
C LEU A 23 -18.86 13.30 10.56
N TYR A 24 -17.73 12.84 11.14
CA TYR A 24 -17.59 12.76 12.60
C TYR A 24 -17.75 14.11 13.30
N LEU A 25 -17.48 15.24 12.63
CA LEU A 25 -17.63 16.57 13.23
C LEU A 25 -19.08 16.93 13.55
N PHE A 26 -20.04 16.31 12.86
CA PHE A 26 -21.48 16.54 13.06
C PHE A 26 -22.12 15.56 14.04
N HIS A 27 -21.36 14.61 14.58
CA HIS A 27 -21.87 13.53 15.44
C HIS A 27 -21.07 13.50 16.75
N PRO A 28 -21.52 14.23 17.80
CA PRO A 28 -20.86 14.21 19.10
C PRO A 28 -20.65 12.79 19.62
N GLY A 29 -19.42 12.44 19.97
CA GLY A 29 -19.08 11.11 20.46
C GLY A 29 -18.96 10.04 19.36
N ALA A 30 -18.81 10.43 18.09
CA ALA A 30 -18.53 9.51 16.98
C ALA A 30 -17.36 8.56 17.32
N GLN A 31 -17.61 7.26 17.15
CA GLN A 31 -16.62 6.20 17.34
C GLN A 31 -16.75 5.19 16.22
N THR A 32 -15.62 4.59 15.85
CA THR A 32 -15.57 3.41 14.99
C THR A 32 -14.98 2.24 15.78
N LEU A 33 -15.55 1.06 15.56
CA LEU A 33 -15.03 -0.19 16.09
C LEU A 33 -14.74 -1.10 14.91
N ASN A 34 -13.49 -1.47 14.74
CA ASN A 34 -13.05 -2.39 13.70
C ASN A 34 -12.15 -3.49 14.30
N VAL A 35 -11.98 -4.56 13.52
CA VAL A 35 -11.12 -5.69 13.91
C VAL A 35 -10.30 -6.13 12.71
N ALA A 36 -9.01 -6.35 12.93
CA ALA A 36 -8.13 -6.94 11.94
C ALA A 36 -8.50 -8.42 11.71
N ILE A 37 -8.43 -8.87 10.45
CA ILE A 37 -8.72 -10.25 10.06
C ILE A 37 -7.50 -10.89 9.38
N ASN A 38 -7.54 -12.20 9.20
CA ASN A 38 -6.46 -13.00 8.61
C ASN A 38 -6.39 -12.93 7.07
N LEU A 39 -7.00 -11.91 6.46
CA LEU A 39 -6.76 -11.54 5.06
C LEU A 39 -5.76 -10.39 5.04
N THR A 40 -4.61 -10.58 4.41
CA THR A 40 -3.48 -9.65 4.47
C THR A 40 -3.19 -9.00 3.13
N ALA A 41 -2.61 -7.79 3.16
CA ALA A 41 -1.82 -7.28 2.06
C ALA A 41 -0.34 -7.55 2.34
N ASN A 42 0.37 -8.05 1.34
CA ASN A 42 1.77 -8.44 1.43
C ASN A 42 2.60 -7.59 0.47
N CYS A 43 3.82 -7.27 0.88
CA CYS A 43 4.79 -6.46 0.16
C CYS A 43 6.17 -7.10 0.28
N LYS A 44 6.89 -7.14 -0.83
CA LYS A 44 8.28 -7.59 -0.91
C LYS A 44 9.10 -6.60 -1.74
N ILE A 45 10.19 -6.11 -1.18
CA ILE A 45 11.16 -5.25 -1.86
C ILE A 45 12.46 -6.03 -2.06
N ILE A 46 12.91 -6.08 -3.30
CA ILE A 46 14.24 -6.57 -3.69
C ILE A 46 15.04 -5.35 -4.16
N PRO A 47 16.07 -4.90 -3.41
CA PRO A 47 16.97 -3.83 -3.82
C PRO A 47 17.66 -4.15 -5.13
N ARG A 48 17.88 -3.10 -5.93
CA ARG A 48 18.65 -3.18 -7.18
C ARG A 48 19.83 -2.23 -7.12
N ASN A 49 20.83 -2.52 -7.95
CA ASN A 49 22.04 -1.70 -8.09
C ASN A 49 21.98 -0.76 -9.30
N ASP A 50 20.82 -0.68 -9.98
CA ASP A 50 20.55 0.22 -11.11
C ASP A 50 19.50 1.27 -10.72
N ASN A 51 19.10 2.13 -11.66
CA ASN A 51 18.09 3.17 -11.44
C ASN A 51 16.65 2.69 -11.74
N ILE A 52 16.43 1.38 -11.84
CA ILE A 52 15.17 0.81 -12.34
C ILE A 52 14.21 0.54 -11.18
N VAL A 53 12.96 0.95 -11.36
CA VAL A 53 11.84 0.55 -10.51
C VAL A 53 10.98 -0.42 -11.27
N SER A 54 10.76 -1.61 -10.73
CA SER A 54 9.77 -2.56 -11.24
C SER A 54 8.72 -2.83 -10.17
N ILE A 55 7.45 -2.68 -10.51
CA ILE A 55 6.33 -2.90 -9.60
C ILE A 55 5.48 -4.02 -10.20
N GLU A 56 5.28 -5.09 -9.43
CA GLU A 56 4.45 -6.23 -9.80
C GLU A 56 3.30 -6.34 -8.79
N SER A 57 2.07 -6.19 -9.26
CA SER A 57 0.86 -6.45 -8.50
C SER A 57 0.31 -7.81 -8.92
N LYS A 58 0.44 -8.83 -8.06
CA LYS A 58 0.06 -10.21 -8.37
C LYS A 58 -1.46 -10.38 -8.46
N ASP A 59 -2.19 -9.76 -7.55
CA ASP A 59 -3.65 -9.88 -7.45
C ASP A 59 -4.38 -9.21 -8.61
N THR A 60 -3.79 -8.17 -9.22
CA THR A 60 -4.34 -7.52 -10.43
C THR A 60 -3.62 -7.92 -11.71
N ASN A 61 -2.64 -8.83 -11.64
CA ASN A 61 -1.78 -9.25 -12.76
C ASN A 61 -1.24 -8.05 -13.56
N THR A 62 -0.78 -7.01 -12.85
CA THR A 62 -0.32 -5.74 -13.43
C THR A 62 1.17 -5.58 -13.17
N PHE A 63 1.91 -5.12 -14.18
CA PHE A 63 3.35 -4.94 -14.08
C PHE A 63 3.78 -3.61 -14.69
N VAL A 64 4.57 -2.86 -13.94
CA VAL A 64 5.15 -1.58 -14.34
C VAL A 64 6.67 -1.67 -14.24
N LYS A 65 7.38 -1.15 -15.24
CA LYS A 65 8.83 -0.97 -15.17
C LYS A 65 9.22 0.39 -15.71
N THR A 66 9.89 1.18 -14.88
CA THR A 66 10.35 2.53 -15.19
C THR A 66 11.69 2.80 -14.51
N SER A 67 12.21 4.01 -14.63
CA SER A 67 13.35 4.48 -13.86
C SER A 67 12.91 5.45 -12.76
N LEU A 68 13.70 5.60 -11.69
CA LEU A 68 13.35 6.49 -10.57
C LEU A 68 13.04 7.93 -11.02
N ASP A 69 13.78 8.43 -12.02
CA ASP A 69 13.61 9.78 -12.58
C ASP A 69 12.28 9.96 -13.34
N LYS A 70 11.72 8.87 -13.87
CA LYS A 70 10.45 8.87 -14.65
C LYS A 70 9.28 8.28 -13.88
N LEU A 71 9.47 8.00 -12.59
CA LEU A 71 8.46 7.33 -11.78
C LEU A 71 7.13 8.12 -11.77
N LYS A 72 7.18 9.45 -11.65
CA LYS A 72 6.01 10.35 -11.66
C LYS A 72 5.24 10.39 -12.98
N GLU A 73 5.84 9.94 -14.08
CA GLU A 73 5.19 9.89 -15.39
C GLU A 73 4.33 8.63 -15.56
N THR A 74 4.41 7.69 -14.61
CA THR A 74 3.68 6.43 -14.65
C THR A 74 2.27 6.60 -14.07
N SER A 75 1.25 6.27 -14.86
CA SER A 75 -0.16 6.30 -14.44
C SER A 75 -0.68 4.95 -13.92
N GLU A 76 -0.04 3.85 -14.28
CA GLU A 76 -0.38 2.52 -13.77
C GLU A 76 0.11 2.32 -12.34
N LEU A 77 -0.67 1.59 -11.53
CA LEU A 77 -0.37 1.35 -10.11
C LEU A 77 -0.08 2.65 -9.34
N GLU A 78 -0.84 3.72 -9.62
CA GLU A 78 -0.55 5.08 -9.14
C GLU A 78 -0.32 5.15 -7.62
N LEU A 79 -1.10 4.41 -6.81
CA LEU A 79 -0.89 4.35 -5.36
C LEU A 79 0.56 3.95 -5.03
N LEU A 80 1.05 2.85 -5.61
CA LEU A 80 2.40 2.35 -5.35
C LEU A 80 3.47 3.30 -5.89
N VAL A 81 3.24 3.88 -7.06
CA VAL A 81 4.10 4.91 -7.66
C VAL A 81 4.25 6.11 -6.73
N ARG A 82 3.14 6.63 -6.19
CA ARG A 82 3.13 7.78 -5.27
C ARG A 82 3.81 7.46 -3.94
N ILE A 83 3.63 6.26 -3.40
CA ILE A 83 4.30 5.86 -2.15
C ILE A 83 5.82 5.78 -2.38
N ILE A 84 6.27 5.12 -3.46
CA ILE A 84 7.71 5.05 -3.77
C ILE A 84 8.27 6.47 -3.98
N ASP A 85 7.56 7.33 -4.70
CA ASP A 85 7.93 8.73 -4.89
C ASP A 85 7.98 9.50 -3.56
N PHE A 86 7.08 9.24 -2.61
CA PHE A 86 7.17 9.87 -1.28
C PHE A 86 8.45 9.49 -0.54
N PHE A 87 8.84 8.21 -0.57
CA PHE A 87 10.01 7.72 0.16
C PHE A 87 11.36 8.03 -0.50
N GLN A 88 11.39 8.45 -1.77
CA GLN A 88 12.59 8.86 -2.52
C GLN A 88 13.79 7.89 -2.34
N PRO A 89 13.67 6.60 -2.70
CA PRO A 89 14.77 5.66 -2.59
C PRO A 89 15.97 6.07 -3.46
N LYS A 90 17.18 5.83 -2.96
CA LYS A 90 18.44 6.21 -3.63
C LYS A 90 18.86 5.28 -4.78
N THR A 91 18.33 4.06 -4.78
CA THR A 91 18.61 3.05 -5.80
C THR A 91 17.30 2.45 -6.29
N GLY A 92 17.37 1.81 -7.46
CA GLY A 92 16.27 1.05 -8.00
C GLY A 92 15.81 -0.08 -7.07
N LEU A 93 14.59 -0.55 -7.30
CA LEU A 93 13.96 -1.59 -6.51
C LEU A 93 12.97 -2.41 -7.35
N THR A 94 12.78 -3.66 -6.96
CA THR A 94 11.66 -4.48 -7.39
C THR A 94 10.67 -4.58 -6.24
N LEU A 95 9.48 -4.02 -6.41
CA LEU A 95 8.36 -4.08 -5.48
C LEU A 95 7.36 -5.13 -5.98
N ILE A 96 7.07 -6.13 -5.17
CA ILE A 96 6.08 -7.17 -5.46
C ILE A 96 5.00 -7.09 -4.39
N THR A 97 3.74 -6.97 -4.81
CA THR A 97 2.59 -6.85 -3.92
C THR A 97 1.54 -7.91 -4.20
N GLU A 98 0.81 -8.29 -3.15
CA GLU A 98 -0.32 -9.21 -3.24
C GLU A 98 -1.33 -8.92 -2.12
N CYS A 99 -2.57 -8.64 -2.47
CA CYS A 99 -3.66 -8.46 -1.51
C CYS A 99 -4.63 -9.65 -1.53
N ASN A 100 -4.83 -10.30 -0.37
CA ASN A 100 -5.76 -11.42 -0.25
C ASN A 100 -7.23 -10.99 -0.10
N ALA A 101 -7.49 -9.68 0.09
CA ALA A 101 -8.85 -9.16 0.09
C ALA A 101 -9.32 -8.87 -1.34
N PRO A 102 -10.51 -9.32 -1.77
CA PRO A 102 -11.03 -9.02 -3.10
C PRO A 102 -11.16 -7.52 -3.35
N VAL A 103 -10.89 -7.10 -4.59
CA VAL A 103 -11.10 -5.70 -5.01
C VAL A 103 -12.56 -5.32 -4.79
N GLY A 104 -12.80 -4.16 -4.16
CA GLY A 104 -14.15 -3.67 -3.86
C GLY A 104 -14.87 -4.38 -2.69
N SER A 105 -14.17 -5.25 -1.94
CA SER A 105 -14.76 -5.98 -0.80
C SER A 105 -15.16 -5.13 0.40
N GLY A 106 -14.74 -3.86 0.47
CA GLY A 106 -14.98 -3.00 1.64
C GLY A 106 -14.09 -3.33 2.85
N LEU A 107 -13.09 -4.21 2.71
CA LEU A 107 -12.19 -4.63 3.80
C LEU A 107 -10.98 -3.70 4.02
N GLY A 108 -10.93 -2.56 3.35
CA GLY A 108 -9.81 -1.62 3.44
C GLY A 108 -8.52 -2.11 2.76
N GLY A 109 -8.64 -2.92 1.70
CA GLY A 109 -7.50 -3.53 1.00
C GLY A 109 -6.44 -2.51 0.53
N SER A 110 -6.86 -1.41 -0.09
CA SER A 110 -5.92 -0.37 -0.59
C SER A 110 -5.14 0.31 0.54
N SER A 111 -5.80 0.69 1.63
CA SER A 111 -5.13 1.30 2.80
C SER A 111 -4.22 0.31 3.51
N THR A 112 -4.61 -0.97 3.55
CA THR A 112 -3.79 -2.04 4.14
C THR A 112 -2.51 -2.25 3.31
N LEU A 113 -2.64 -2.26 1.98
CA LEU A 113 -1.51 -2.35 1.06
C LEU A 113 -0.56 -1.15 1.24
N ASP A 114 -1.09 0.06 1.34
CA ASP A 114 -0.32 1.27 1.63
C ASP A 114 0.52 1.12 2.91
N ILE A 115 -0.07 0.67 4.02
CA ILE A 115 0.65 0.44 5.28
C ILE A 115 1.79 -0.58 5.12
N ALA A 116 1.55 -1.71 4.44
CA ALA A 116 2.58 -2.72 4.23
C ALA A 116 3.75 -2.17 3.38
N VAL A 117 3.44 -1.43 2.31
CA VAL A 117 4.43 -0.85 1.40
C VAL A 117 5.21 0.28 2.09
N CYS A 118 4.54 1.17 2.81
CA CYS A 118 5.16 2.20 3.63
C CYS A 118 6.12 1.60 4.67
N GLY A 119 5.71 0.52 5.35
CA GLY A 119 6.57 -0.18 6.31
C GLY A 119 7.85 -0.71 5.68
N ALA A 120 7.72 -1.38 4.52
CA ALA A 120 8.86 -1.90 3.77
C ALA A 120 9.78 -0.79 3.24
N LEU A 121 9.22 0.29 2.67
CA LEU A 121 9.99 1.40 2.13
C LEU A 121 10.69 2.21 3.22
N ASN A 122 10.05 2.44 4.37
CA ASN A 122 10.69 3.07 5.53
C ASN A 122 11.89 2.25 6.02
N HIS A 123 11.86 0.92 5.95
CA HIS A 123 13.04 0.10 6.26
C HIS A 123 14.10 0.17 5.14
N PHE A 124 13.66 0.25 3.88
CA PHE A 124 14.54 0.31 2.71
C PHE A 124 15.30 1.64 2.57
N THR A 125 14.70 2.77 2.96
CA THR A 125 15.24 4.12 2.72
C THR A 125 15.91 4.77 3.93
N ARG A 126 15.87 4.12 5.10
CA ARG A 126 16.67 4.50 6.27
C ARG A 126 18.16 4.22 6.04
#